data_AF-A0A977L8F9-F1
#
_entry.id   AF-A0A977L8F9-F1
#
_cell.length_a   1.000
_cell.length_b   1.000
_cell.length_c   1.000
_cell.angle_alpha   90.00
_cell.angle_beta   90.00
_cell.angle_gamma   90.00
#
_symmetry.space_group_name_H-M   'P 1'
#
loop_
_entity.id
_entity.type
_entity.pdbx_description
1 polymer ?
#
loop_
_entity_poly.entity_id
_entity_poly.type
_entity_poly.pdbx_seq_one_letter_code
_entity_poly.pdbx_strand_id
1 'polypeptide(L)'
;MWTILQNKKEYQAALDRLEKLSENPPDVKSDEGRELMLLGYLIDQYEEKEFPIRNPNPIDAIKVRMNDLGLQISDLLDVFGDRGTASKVLSKKRGLSLAMIRSLADRLSLPLNVLIQPTNNLKSYKANSTMASAMEQKAVYQKRKKTTS
;
A
#
# COMPACT_ATOMS: atom_id res chain seq x y z
N MET A 1 12.72 13.32 26.04
CA MET A 1 13.61 12.95 24.93
C MET A 1 13.13 11.61 24.39
N TRP A 2 12.93 11.48 23.08
CA TRP A 2 12.39 10.27 22.45
C TRP A 2 13.46 9.18 22.30
N THR A 3 13.04 7.91 22.34
CA THR A 3 13.89 6.74 22.13
C THR A 3 13.28 5.83 21.08
N ILE A 4 14.00 4.76 20.70
CA ILE A 4 13.49 3.72 19.81
C ILE A 4 12.17 3.19 20.37
N LEU A 5 11.14 3.15 19.53
CA LEU A 5 9.80 2.65 19.88
C LEU A 5 9.83 1.12 19.96
N GLN A 6 9.36 0.56 21.07
CA GLN A 6 9.38 -0.89 21.29
C GLN A 6 7.98 -1.50 21.37
N ASN A 7 6.94 -0.69 21.58
CA ASN A 7 5.58 -1.17 21.76
C ASN A 7 4.54 -0.21 21.18
N LYS A 8 3.30 -0.73 21.07
CA LYS A 8 2.18 0.00 20.50
C LYS A 8 1.80 1.28 21.25
N LYS A 9 2.06 1.34 22.57
CA LYS A 9 1.73 2.52 23.38
C LYS A 9 2.67 3.68 23.06
N GLU A 10 3.96 3.41 22.95
CA GLU A 10 4.97 4.39 22.52
C GLU A 10 4.73 4.83 21.08
N TYR A 11 4.39 3.90 20.20
CA TYR A 11 3.99 4.19 18.83
C TYR A 11 2.79 5.14 18.74
N GLN A 12 1.73 4.88 19.50
CA GLN A 12 0.56 5.76 19.52
C GLN A 12 0.92 7.15 20.06
N ALA A 13 1.71 7.23 21.14
CA ALA A 13 2.14 8.50 21.69
C ALA A 13 2.99 9.31 20.69
N ALA A 14 3.83 8.64 19.89
CA ALA A 14 4.60 9.25 18.82
C ALA A 14 3.71 9.80 17.69
N LEU A 15 2.70 9.02 17.26
CA LEU A 15 1.71 9.46 16.27
C LEU A 15 0.94 10.70 16.75
N ASP A 16 0.40 10.66 17.96
CA ASP A 16 -0.38 11.77 18.52
C ASP A 16 0.46 13.06 18.64
N ARG A 17 1.77 12.91 18.94
CA ARG A 17 2.69 14.05 18.99
C ARG A 17 3.02 14.59 17.61
N LEU A 18 3.29 13.70 16.66
CA LEU A 18 3.56 14.06 15.27
C LEU A 18 2.36 14.79 14.64
N GLU A 19 1.15 14.32 14.89
CA GLU A 19 -0.09 14.96 14.44
C GLU A 19 -0.21 16.38 14.98
N LYS A 20 -0.05 16.57 16.29
CA LYS A 20 -0.06 17.90 16.93
C LYS A 20 0.99 18.85 16.36
N LEU A 21 2.20 18.37 16.10
CA LEU A 21 3.26 19.17 15.48
C LEU A 21 2.98 19.47 13.99
N SER A 22 2.19 18.63 13.33
CA SER A 22 1.83 18.79 11.91
C SER A 22 0.66 19.76 11.70
N GLU A 23 -0.19 19.98 12.71
CA GLU A 23 -1.27 20.98 12.66
C GLU A 23 -0.75 22.41 12.44
N ASN A 24 0.39 22.74 13.05
CA ASN A 24 1.12 23.98 12.82
C ASN A 24 2.62 23.68 12.66
N PRO A 25 3.07 23.38 11.42
CA PRO A 25 4.42 22.88 11.17
C PRO A 25 5.50 23.85 11.68
N PRO A 26 6.38 23.43 12.60
CA PRO A 26 7.47 24.27 13.09
C PRO A 26 8.54 24.51 12.02
N ASP A 27 9.38 25.52 12.25
CA ASP A 27 10.59 25.70 11.43
C ASP A 27 11.51 24.48 11.56
N VAL A 28 12.02 23.99 10.45
CA VAL A 28 12.86 22.78 10.39
C VAL A 28 14.13 22.88 11.26
N LYS A 29 14.61 24.11 11.52
CA LYS A 29 15.78 24.37 12.37
C LYS A 29 15.44 24.49 13.86
N SER A 30 14.16 24.60 14.22
CA SER A 30 13.73 24.64 15.63
C SER A 30 13.86 23.27 16.27
N ASP A 31 13.82 23.24 17.60
CA ASP A 31 13.86 21.98 18.34
C ASP A 31 12.59 21.14 18.09
N GLU A 32 11.44 21.79 17.91
CA GLU A 32 10.20 21.12 17.48
C GLU A 32 10.28 20.59 16.05
N GLY A 33 10.96 21.30 15.14
CA GLY A 33 11.23 20.82 13.78
C GLY A 33 12.09 19.56 13.78
N ARG A 34 13.15 19.54 14.59
CA ARG A 34 13.99 18.35 14.81
C ARG A 34 13.22 17.22 15.47
N GLU A 35 12.35 17.53 16.43
CA GLU A 35 11.45 16.56 17.07
C GLU A 35 10.51 15.91 16.04
N LEU A 36 9.87 16.71 15.19
CA LEU A 36 8.98 16.23 14.13
C LEU A 36 9.71 15.27 13.17
N MET A 37 10.93 15.63 12.73
CA MET A 37 11.75 14.76 11.87
C MET A 37 12.12 13.45 12.57
N LEU A 38 12.53 13.52 13.84
CA LEU A 38 12.89 12.34 14.63
C LEU A 38 11.68 11.41 14.81
N LEU A 39 10.51 11.96 15.15
CA LEU A 39 9.27 11.19 15.30
C LEU A 39 8.90 10.47 14.01
N GLY A 40 8.98 11.15 12.86
CA GLY A 40 8.75 10.53 11.55
C GLY A 40 9.68 9.34 11.31
N TYR A 41 10.97 9.48 11.60
CA TYR A 41 11.94 8.40 11.49
C TYR A 41 11.64 7.22 12.44
N LEU A 42 11.32 7.51 13.70
CA LEU A 42 11.03 6.49 14.71
C LEU A 42 9.76 5.69 14.38
N ILE A 43 8.72 6.37 13.89
CA ILE A 43 7.47 5.77 13.42
C ILE A 43 7.75 4.84 12.24
N ASP A 44 8.47 5.32 11.22
CA ASP A 44 8.82 4.54 10.03
C ASP A 44 9.59 3.25 10.38
N GLN A 45 10.59 3.37 11.26
CA GLN A 45 11.35 2.21 11.74
C GLN A 45 10.50 1.21 12.54
N TYR A 46 9.55 1.68 13.35
CA TYR A 46 8.63 0.80 14.07
C TYR A 46 7.66 0.11 13.12
N GLU A 47 7.10 0.84 12.15
CA GLU A 47 6.19 0.30 11.15
C GLU A 47 6.87 -0.71 10.23
N GLU A 48 8.11 -0.47 9.79
CA GLU A 48 8.86 -1.42 8.96
C GLU A 48 9.02 -2.79 9.66
N LYS A 49 9.27 -2.76 10.97
CA LYS A 49 9.44 -3.97 11.79
C LYS A 49 8.12 -4.68 12.12
N GLU A 50 7.13 -3.94 12.59
CA GLU A 50 5.88 -4.51 13.14
C GLU A 50 4.77 -4.64 12.09
N PHE A 51 4.78 -3.79 11.06
CA PHE A 51 3.83 -3.75 9.95
C PHE A 51 4.53 -3.77 8.60
N PRO A 52 5.36 -4.79 8.31
CA PRO A 52 6.08 -4.86 7.04
C PRO A 52 5.12 -4.69 5.89
N ILE A 53 5.50 -3.90 4.88
CA ILE A 53 4.71 -3.67 3.66
C ILE A 53 4.47 -5.03 3.02
N ARG A 54 3.31 -5.62 3.33
CA ARG A 54 2.84 -6.82 2.67
C ARG A 54 2.34 -6.35 1.32
N ASN A 55 3.12 -6.62 0.28
CA ASN A 55 2.64 -6.48 -1.08
C ASN A 55 1.25 -7.15 -1.15
N PRO A 56 0.26 -6.49 -1.78
CA PRO A 56 -1.07 -7.07 -1.89
C PRO A 56 -0.95 -8.46 -2.49
N ASN A 57 -1.80 -9.39 -2.04
CA ASN A 57 -1.86 -10.71 -2.67
C ASN A 57 -1.98 -10.50 -4.19
N PRO A 58 -1.21 -11.21 -5.02
CA PRO A 58 -1.13 -10.94 -6.45
C PRO A 58 -2.51 -10.99 -7.12
N ILE A 59 -3.41 -11.86 -6.62
CA ILE A 59 -4.79 -11.97 -7.10
C ILE A 59 -5.62 -10.73 -6.74
N ASP A 60 -5.43 -10.17 -5.55
CA ASP A 60 -6.14 -8.95 -5.14
C ASP A 60 -5.66 -7.75 -5.97
N ALA A 61 -4.36 -7.65 -6.24
CA ALA A 61 -3.79 -6.64 -7.13
C ALA A 61 -4.35 -6.74 -8.57
N ILE A 62 -4.46 -7.96 -9.11
CA ILE A 62 -5.07 -8.21 -10.42
C ILE A 62 -6.52 -7.74 -10.43
N LYS A 63 -7.32 -8.08 -9.41
CA LYS A 63 -8.74 -7.69 -9.35
C LYS A 63 -8.95 -6.19 -9.27
N VAL A 64 -8.17 -5.50 -8.44
CA VAL A 64 -8.20 -4.03 -8.35
C VAL A 64 -7.89 -3.46 -9.72
N ARG A 65 -6.83 -3.95 -10.37
CA ARG A 65 -6.42 -3.44 -11.67
C ARG A 65 -7.43 -3.73 -12.78
N MET A 66 -8.08 -4.90 -12.76
CA MET A 66 -9.19 -5.21 -13.65
C MET A 66 -10.34 -4.22 -13.45
N ASN A 67 -10.71 -3.92 -12.20
CA ASN A 67 -11.76 -2.96 -11.89
C ASN A 67 -11.42 -1.54 -12.38
N ASP A 68 -10.18 -1.08 -12.15
CA ASP A 68 -9.72 0.24 -12.60
C ASP A 68 -9.75 0.39 -14.12
N LEU A 69 -9.51 -0.70 -14.84
CA LEU A 69 -9.53 -0.75 -16.31
C LEU A 69 -10.90 -1.15 -16.89
N GLY A 70 -11.90 -1.44 -16.05
CA GLY A 70 -13.21 -1.92 -16.48
C GLY A 70 -13.21 -3.30 -17.14
N LEU A 71 -12.16 -4.11 -16.92
CA LEU A 71 -11.97 -5.41 -17.55
C LEU A 71 -12.79 -6.51 -16.86
N GLN A 72 -13.36 -7.39 -17.68
CA GLN A 72 -14.03 -8.60 -17.25
C GLN A 72 -13.10 -9.81 -17.36
N ILE A 73 -13.48 -10.91 -16.69
CA ILE A 73 -12.73 -12.18 -16.78
C ILE A 73 -12.66 -12.68 -18.24
N SER A 74 -13.70 -12.42 -19.04
CA SER A 74 -13.74 -12.76 -20.47
C SER A 74 -12.60 -12.13 -21.27
N ASP A 75 -12.12 -10.96 -20.86
CA ASP A 75 -11.16 -10.17 -21.61
C ASP A 75 -9.72 -10.68 -21.40
N LEU A 76 -9.52 -11.53 -20.40
CA LEU A 76 -8.25 -12.14 -20.00
C LEU A 76 -8.21 -13.65 -20.25
N LEU A 77 -9.15 -14.22 -21.02
CA LEU A 77 -9.18 -15.67 -21.28
C LEU A 77 -7.97 -16.16 -22.06
N ASP A 78 -7.38 -15.33 -22.92
CA ASP A 78 -6.09 -15.56 -23.58
C ASP A 78 -4.94 -15.73 -22.57
N VAL A 79 -5.01 -15.06 -21.42
CA VAL A 79 -4.02 -15.17 -20.35
C VAL A 79 -4.24 -16.40 -19.48
N PHE A 80 -5.50 -16.71 -19.16
CA PHE A 80 -5.85 -17.83 -18.28
C PHE A 80 -6.10 -19.15 -19.02
N GLY A 81 -6.18 -19.14 -20.34
CA GLY A 81 -6.56 -20.24 -21.23
C GLY A 81 -8.07 -20.46 -21.30
N ASP A 82 -8.72 -20.67 -20.15
CA ASP A 82 -10.16 -20.95 -20.08
C ASP A 82 -10.84 -20.29 -18.86
N ARG A 83 -12.17 -20.18 -18.91
CA ARG A 83 -12.97 -19.52 -17.86
C ARG A 83 -12.90 -20.26 -16.51
N GLY A 84 -12.81 -21.59 -16.52
CA GLY A 84 -12.69 -22.40 -15.31
C GLY A 84 -11.35 -22.20 -14.62
N THR A 85 -10.27 -22.14 -15.39
CA THR A 85 -8.92 -21.83 -14.90
C THR A 85 -8.84 -20.41 -14.36
N ALA A 86 -9.39 -19.43 -15.10
CA ALA A 86 -9.48 -18.04 -14.64
C ALA A 86 -10.21 -17.92 -13.30
N SER A 87 -11.37 -18.59 -13.15
CA SER A 87 -12.13 -18.60 -11.89
C SER A 87 -11.34 -19.20 -10.74
N LYS A 88 -10.69 -20.36 -10.94
CA LYS A 88 -9.87 -21.02 -9.90
C LYS A 88 -8.71 -20.15 -9.44
N VAL A 89 -8.05 -19.45 -10.36
CA VAL A 89 -6.95 -18.53 -10.05
C VAL A 89 -7.47 -17.29 -9.30
N LEU A 90 -8.51 -16.63 -9.82
CA LEU A 90 -9.10 -15.45 -9.19
C LEU A 90 -9.79 -15.74 -7.86
N SER A 91 -10.19 -16.99 -7.61
CA SER A 91 -10.68 -17.46 -6.32
C SER A 91 -9.56 -18.01 -5.41
N LYS A 92 -8.29 -17.85 -5.78
CA LYS A 92 -7.11 -18.32 -5.02
C LYS A 92 -7.06 -19.83 -4.78
N LYS A 93 -7.84 -20.62 -5.53
CA LYS A 93 -7.84 -22.10 -5.48
C LYS A 93 -6.68 -22.71 -6.29
N ARG A 94 -6.01 -21.90 -7.11
CA ARG A 94 -4.82 -22.25 -7.89
C ARG A 94 -3.87 -21.05 -7.94
N GLY A 95 -2.57 -21.32 -7.86
CA GLY A 95 -1.53 -20.30 -8.03
C GLY A 95 -1.37 -19.86 -9.48
N LEU A 96 -0.76 -18.69 -9.68
CA LEU A 96 -0.37 -18.21 -11.01
C LEU A 96 0.81 -19.02 -11.55
N SER A 97 0.78 -19.37 -12.83
CA SER A 97 1.97 -19.88 -13.52
C SER A 97 2.90 -18.74 -13.93
N LEU A 98 4.17 -19.03 -14.17
CA LEU A 98 5.13 -18.01 -14.65
C LEU A 98 4.70 -17.37 -15.98
N ALA A 99 4.07 -18.14 -16.87
CA ALA A 99 3.52 -17.63 -18.12
C ALA A 99 2.35 -16.65 -17.89
N MET A 100 1.45 -16.97 -16.96
CA MET A 100 0.37 -16.07 -16.55
C MET A 100 0.93 -14.79 -15.94
N ILE A 101 1.93 -14.89 -15.05
CA ILE A 101 2.57 -13.74 -14.41
C ILE A 101 3.12 -12.76 -15.45
N ARG A 102 3.89 -13.25 -16.43
CA ARG A 102 4.46 -12.41 -17.49
C ARG A 102 3.37 -11.73 -18.32
N SER A 103 2.38 -12.50 -18.76
CA SER A 103 1.28 -11.98 -19.58
C SER A 103 0.44 -10.93 -18.83
N LEU A 104 0.18 -11.15 -17.54
CA LEU A 104 -0.55 -10.19 -16.70
C LEU A 104 0.25 -8.92 -16.42
N ALA A 105 1.57 -9.03 -16.26
CA ALA A 105 2.43 -7.87 -16.07
C ALA A 105 2.31 -6.90 -17.25
N ASP A 106 2.35 -7.43 -18.47
CA ASP A 106 2.20 -6.65 -19.69
C ASP A 106 0.78 -6.11 -19.84
N ARG A 107 -0.24 -6.98 -19.71
CA ARG A 107 -1.63 -6.64 -20.01
C ARG A 107 -2.26 -5.68 -19.00
N LEU A 108 -1.88 -5.78 -17.73
CA LEU A 108 -2.41 -4.96 -16.65
C LEU A 108 -1.45 -3.84 -16.22
N SER A 109 -0.27 -3.77 -16.85
CA SER A 109 0.83 -2.87 -16.47
C SER A 109 1.18 -2.99 -14.98
N LEU A 110 1.22 -4.24 -14.49
CA LEU A 110 1.54 -4.56 -13.10
C LEU A 110 3.02 -4.95 -12.97
N PRO A 111 3.76 -4.36 -12.01
CA PRO A 111 5.14 -4.76 -11.75
C PRO A 111 5.25 -6.25 -11.37
N LEU A 112 6.28 -6.93 -11.91
CA LEU A 112 6.49 -8.36 -11.66
C LEU A 112 6.66 -8.71 -10.17
N ASN A 113 7.29 -7.84 -9.38
CA ASN A 113 7.45 -8.02 -7.94
C ASN A 113 6.11 -8.07 -7.18
N VAL A 114 5.04 -7.47 -7.72
CA VAL A 114 3.69 -7.59 -7.16
C VAL A 114 3.11 -8.98 -7.43
N LEU A 115 3.43 -9.57 -8.59
CA LEU A 115 2.84 -10.82 -9.08
C LEU A 115 3.60 -12.11 -8.65
N ILE A 116 4.89 -12.03 -8.35
CA ILE A 116 5.78 -13.19 -8.07
C ILE A 116 5.65 -13.73 -6.63
N GLN A 117 4.73 -13.20 -5.82
CA GLN A 117 4.58 -13.66 -4.44
C GLN A 117 4.06 -15.11 -4.34
N PRO A 118 4.54 -15.90 -3.35
CA PRO A 118 4.04 -17.25 -3.13
C PRO A 118 2.54 -17.23 -2.83
N THR A 119 1.74 -17.80 -3.73
CA THR A 119 0.27 -17.81 -3.64
C THR A 119 -0.26 -18.69 -2.49
N ASN A 120 0.62 -19.38 -1.75
CA ASN A 120 0.27 -20.36 -0.72
C ASN A 120 0.17 -19.78 0.71
N ASN A 121 0.33 -18.47 0.91
CA ASN A 121 0.09 -17.83 2.21
C ASN A 121 -1.19 -16.97 2.15
N LEU A 122 -2.32 -17.64 2.38
CA LEU A 122 -3.68 -17.11 2.29
C LEU A 122 -4.08 -16.29 3.52
N LYS A 123 -3.30 -15.27 3.89
CA LYS A 123 -3.76 -14.22 4.81
C LYS A 123 -4.13 -13.00 4.00
N SER A 124 -5.42 -12.65 4.02
CA SER A 124 -5.99 -11.53 3.30
C SER A 124 -5.32 -10.21 3.69
N TYR A 125 -5.17 -9.34 2.69
CA TYR A 125 -4.80 -7.95 2.86
C TYR A 125 -5.88 -7.25 3.69
N LYS A 126 -5.48 -6.69 4.85
CA LYS A 126 -6.18 -5.54 5.44
C LYS A 126 -5.42 -4.32 4.96
N ALA A 127 -6.08 -3.46 4.20
CA ALA A 127 -5.55 -2.15 3.87
C ALA A 127 -5.29 -1.41 5.19
N ASN A 128 -4.02 -1.15 5.51
CA ASN A 128 -3.70 -0.23 6.57
C ASN A 128 -3.97 1.17 6.01
N SER A 129 -5.09 1.75 6.44
CA SER A 129 -5.70 2.98 5.94
C SER A 129 -4.89 4.26 6.18
N THR A 130 -3.61 4.17 6.54
CA THR A 130 -2.81 5.34 6.93
C THR A 130 -2.05 5.94 5.75
N MET A 131 -1.46 5.13 4.86
CA MET A 131 -0.75 5.66 3.68
C MET A 131 -1.69 6.15 2.57
N ALA A 132 -2.83 5.47 2.35
CA ALA A 132 -3.86 5.94 1.43
C ALA A 132 -4.48 7.25 1.93
N SER A 133 -4.76 7.36 3.23
CA SER A 133 -5.27 8.60 3.83
C SER A 133 -4.24 9.74 3.79
N ALA A 134 -2.95 9.47 4.05
CA ALA A 134 -1.90 10.48 3.98
C ALA A 134 -1.60 10.96 2.54
N MET A 135 -1.69 10.06 1.55
CA MET A 135 -1.51 10.42 0.13
C MET A 135 -2.76 11.06 -0.49
N GLU A 136 -3.96 10.63 -0.09
CA GLU A 136 -5.23 11.28 -0.46
C GLU A 136 -5.33 12.67 0.14
N GLN A 137 -4.89 12.88 1.40
CA GLN A 137 -4.84 14.21 2.01
C GLN A 137 -3.84 15.13 1.31
N LYS A 138 -2.68 14.63 0.88
CA LYS A 138 -1.76 15.39 0.00
C LYS A 138 -2.42 15.77 -1.34
N ALA A 139 -3.17 14.86 -1.97
CA ALA A 139 -3.85 15.15 -3.24
C ALA A 139 -5.03 16.14 -3.09
N VAL A 140 -5.77 16.08 -1.98
CA VAL A 140 -6.87 16.99 -1.65
C VAL A 140 -6.36 18.39 -1.26
N TYR A 141 -5.25 18.48 -0.52
CA TYR A 141 -4.60 19.76 -0.17
C TYR A 141 -4.02 20.48 -1.40
N GLN A 142 -3.40 19.74 -2.33
CA GLN A 142 -2.82 20.32 -3.55
C GLN A 142 -3.89 20.78 -4.56
N LYS A 143 -5.08 20.17 -4.58
CA LYS A 143 -6.20 20.62 -5.42
C LYS A 143 -6.83 21.92 -4.94
N ARG A 144 -6.99 22.11 -3.63
CA ARG A 144 -7.59 23.33 -3.05
C ARG A 144 -6.72 24.59 -3.22
N LYS A 145 -5.40 24.41 -3.33
CA LYS A 145 -4.43 25.50 -3.54
C LYS A 145 -4.39 26.06 -4.97
N LYS A 146 -4.99 25.36 -5.95
CA LYS A 146 -5.02 25.76 -7.37
C LYS A 146 -6.33 26.43 -7.82
N THR A 147 -7.35 26.45 -6.96
CA THR A 147 -8.68 27.05 -7.25
C THR A 147 -8.92 28.40 -6.59
N THR A 148 -7.94 28.92 -5.84
CA THR A 148 -8.02 30.21 -5.15
C THR A 148 -6.85 31.13 -5.56
N SER A 149 -6.56 31.17 -6.86
CA SER A 149 -5.74 32.23 -7.45
C SER A 149 -6.42 32.77 -8.70
#